data_AF-A0A1B8A6M9-F1
#
_entry.id   AF-A0A1B8A6M9-F1
#
_cell.length_a   1.000
_cell.length_b   1.000
_cell.length_c   1.000
_cell.angle_alpha   90.00
_cell.angle_beta   90.00
_cell.angle_gamma   90.00
#
_symmetry.space_group_name_H-M   'P 1'
#
loop_
_entity.id
_entity.type
_entity.pdbx_description
1 polymer ?
#
loop_
_entity_poly.entity_id
_entity_poly.type
_entity_poly.pdbx_seq_one_letter_code
_entity_poly.pdbx_strand_id
1 'polypeptide(L)'
;MIERALKLRHAIDLFFLNYRRIVAEGYDISQDILTPQDWVDLDHFLNILKPFKDLTKRMEGRANKSGSEGSHGSLHETLGSLDVLFKKLQEAGKFADDHPDVVSTYYSHAIDAARIKLEEYFGLTDATPAYRCAVALHPANKFTYFELEWSHNRQWISGAKRVVQEVFAQYEAAAAEADRMDGVGQEEEPEELEEEAIADNSIALDPLQQARKRRQRLAVTAMSATRGKKRVKLTSELDEFMARTTVARLIWMLRILWSGGFAMHLTILSCRRWRLTCSVAQQ
;
A
#
# COMPACT_ATOMS: atom_id res chain seq x y z
N MET A 1 -10.51 19.15 19.35
CA MET A 1 -10.81 19.47 20.75
C MET A 1 -9.51 19.54 21.56
N ILE A 2 -8.77 18.43 21.69
CA ILE A 2 -7.50 18.36 22.46
C ILE A 2 -6.49 19.44 22.08
N GLU A 3 -6.20 19.60 20.78
CA GLU A 3 -5.27 20.65 20.30
C GLU A 3 -5.67 22.06 20.78
N ARG A 4 -6.98 22.33 20.86
CA ARG A 4 -7.51 23.62 21.33
C ARG A 4 -7.40 23.72 22.85
N ALA A 5 -7.67 22.64 23.57
CA ALA A 5 -7.52 22.59 25.03
C ALA A 5 -6.07 22.88 25.44
N LEU A 6 -5.09 22.29 24.76
CA LEU A 6 -3.66 22.55 25.01
C LEU A 6 -3.29 24.02 24.74
N LYS A 7 -3.78 24.62 23.65
CA LYS A 7 -3.58 26.05 23.35
C LYS A 7 -4.21 26.98 24.41
N LEU A 8 -5.33 26.56 24.99
CA LEU A 8 -6.09 27.33 25.97
C LEU A 8 -5.79 26.92 27.41
N ARG A 9 -4.76 26.10 27.67
CA ARG A 9 -4.43 25.58 29.00
C ARG A 9 -4.41 26.67 30.07
N HIS A 10 -3.67 27.75 29.85
CA HIS A 10 -3.61 28.86 30.81
C HIS A 10 -4.96 29.53 31.05
N ALA A 11 -5.79 29.66 30.01
CA ALA A 11 -7.13 30.24 30.16
C ALA A 11 -8.06 29.31 30.95
N ILE A 12 -7.93 27.99 30.76
CA ILE A 12 -8.67 26.97 31.51
C ILE A 12 -8.23 26.99 32.98
N ASP A 13 -6.93 27.02 33.24
CA ASP A 13 -6.38 27.10 34.60
C ASP A 13 -6.87 28.39 35.31
N LEU A 14 -6.83 29.53 34.63
CA LEU A 14 -7.35 30.80 35.14
C LEU A 14 -8.86 30.79 35.40
N PHE A 15 -9.63 30.09 34.56
CA PHE A 15 -11.07 29.92 34.78
C PHE A 15 -11.32 29.16 36.08
N PHE A 16 -10.64 28.03 36.31
CA PHE A 16 -10.80 27.24 37.51
C PHE A 16 -10.29 27.93 38.78
N LEU A 17 -9.23 28.73 38.68
CA LEU A 17 -8.75 29.57 39.79
C LEU A 17 -9.80 30.58 40.27
N ASN A 18 -10.62 31.10 39.35
CA ASN A 18 -11.65 32.09 39.64
C ASN A 18 -13.05 31.50 39.76
N TYR A 19 -13.21 30.20 39.53
CA TYR A 19 -14.49 29.53 39.55
C TYR A 19 -15.04 29.49 40.98
N ARG A 20 -16.25 30.03 41.15
CA ARG A 20 -17.01 29.95 42.39
C ARG A 20 -18.34 29.32 42.07
N ARG A 21 -18.68 28.23 42.77
CA ARG A 21 -19.98 27.58 42.62
C ARG A 21 -21.08 28.52 43.11
N ILE A 22 -21.98 28.90 42.20
CA ILE A 22 -23.08 29.86 42.46
C ILE A 22 -24.34 29.14 42.97
N VAL A 23 -24.57 27.89 42.56
CA VAL A 23 -25.78 27.12 42.88
C VAL A 23 -25.41 25.78 43.54
N ALA A 24 -26.01 25.49 44.69
CA ALA A 24 -25.76 24.27 45.46
C ALA A 24 -26.37 23.00 44.82
N GLU A 25 -27.42 23.16 44.02
CA GLU A 25 -28.04 22.06 43.27
C GLU A 25 -27.47 22.00 41.84
N GLY A 26 -26.96 20.83 41.44
CA GLY A 26 -26.42 20.58 40.10
C GLY A 26 -25.00 19.99 40.09
N TYR A 27 -24.51 19.71 38.88
CA TYR A 27 -23.17 19.19 38.61
C TYR A 27 -22.10 20.24 38.94
N ASP A 28 -21.04 19.82 39.62
CA ASP A 28 -19.96 20.70 40.02
C ASP A 28 -18.76 20.56 39.09
N ILE A 29 -18.53 21.57 38.25
CA ILE A 29 -17.46 21.58 37.25
C ILE A 29 -16.07 21.57 37.91
N SER A 30 -15.94 21.91 39.21
CA SER A 30 -14.67 21.80 39.93
C SER A 30 -14.13 20.37 40.01
N GLN A 31 -14.99 19.36 39.82
CA GLN A 31 -14.59 17.95 39.73
C GLN A 31 -13.86 17.60 38.42
N ASP A 32 -13.96 18.45 37.39
CA ASP A 32 -13.33 18.26 36.08
C ASP A 32 -11.98 18.97 35.94
N ILE A 33 -11.38 19.40 37.04
CA ILE A 33 -10.05 20.02 37.02
C ILE A 33 -9.03 18.97 36.57
N LEU A 34 -8.38 19.26 35.44
CA LEU A 34 -7.31 18.45 34.91
C LEU A 34 -6.05 18.59 35.77
N THR A 35 -5.49 17.46 36.19
CA THR A 35 -4.23 17.39 36.90
C THR A 35 -3.05 17.69 35.96
N PRO A 36 -1.86 18.04 36.48
CA PRO A 36 -0.68 18.20 35.65
C PRO A 36 -0.36 16.96 34.79
N GLN A 37 -0.64 15.75 35.31
CA GLN A 37 -0.44 14.50 34.59
C GLN A 37 -1.44 14.37 33.42
N ASP A 38 -2.70 14.73 33.61
CA ASP A 38 -3.70 14.69 32.53
C ASP A 38 -3.30 15.57 31.35
N TRP A 39 -2.67 16.72 31.62
CA TRP A 39 -2.14 17.58 30.56
C TRP A 39 -0.98 16.94 29.78
N VAL A 40 -0.15 16.13 30.42
CA VAL A 40 0.93 15.36 29.78
C VAL A 40 0.31 14.28 28.89
N ASP A 41 -0.64 13.51 29.42
CA ASP A 41 -1.32 12.47 28.67
C ASP A 41 -2.09 13.04 27.47
N LEU A 42 -2.72 14.22 27.60
CA LEU A 42 -3.39 14.91 26.50
C LEU A 42 -2.43 15.28 25.37
N ASP A 43 -1.18 15.64 25.68
CA ASP A 43 -0.16 15.88 24.66
C ASP A 43 0.21 14.57 23.94
N HIS A 44 0.43 13.49 24.68
CA HIS A 44 0.67 12.17 24.09
C HIS A 44 -0.51 11.69 23.22
N PHE A 45 -1.75 11.89 23.67
CA PHE A 45 -2.95 11.59 22.89
C PHE A 45 -3.03 12.42 21.62
N LEU A 46 -2.69 13.71 21.67
CA LEU A 46 -2.68 14.54 20.46
C LEU A 46 -1.67 13.99 19.44
N ASN A 47 -0.50 13.58 19.90
CA ASN A 47 0.57 13.05 19.06
C ASN A 47 0.16 11.73 18.38
N ILE A 48 -0.44 10.79 19.11
CA ILE A 48 -0.88 9.51 18.53
C ILE A 48 -2.11 9.65 17.62
N LEU A 49 -3.02 10.60 17.89
CA LEU A 49 -4.21 10.83 17.07
C LEU A 49 -3.92 11.55 15.74
N LYS A 50 -2.78 12.25 15.64
CA LYS A 50 -2.41 12.98 14.43
C LYS A 50 -2.26 12.06 13.20
N PRO A 51 -1.52 10.93 13.25
CA PRO A 51 -1.50 9.94 12.17
C PRO A 51 -2.90 9.45 11.75
N PHE A 52 -3.81 9.20 12.71
CA PHE A 52 -5.19 8.78 12.41
C PHE A 52 -5.95 9.84 11.62
N LYS A 53 -5.86 11.10 12.05
CA LYS A 53 -6.48 12.22 11.34
C LYS A 53 -5.92 12.36 9.94
N ASP A 54 -4.60 12.34 9.80
CA ASP A 54 -3.92 12.58 8.52
C ASP A 54 -4.23 11.46 7.52
N LEU A 55 -4.20 10.19 7.95
CA LEU A 55 -4.55 9.05 7.11
C LEU A 55 -6.03 9.03 6.76
N THR A 56 -6.93 9.29 7.71
CA THR A 56 -8.37 9.34 7.42
C THR A 56 -8.68 10.44 6.41
N LYS A 57 -8.10 11.63 6.58
CA LYS A 57 -8.24 12.74 5.62
C LYS A 57 -7.68 12.40 4.25
N ARG A 58 -6.59 11.64 4.18
CA ARG A 58 -6.06 11.13 2.91
C ARG A 58 -7.03 10.15 2.26
N MET A 59 -7.63 9.26 3.03
CA MET A 59 -8.54 8.23 2.54
C MET A 59 -9.93 8.75 2.14
N GLU A 60 -10.33 9.93 2.62
CA GLU A 60 -11.53 10.63 2.13
C GLU A 60 -11.37 11.20 0.71
N GLY A 61 -10.13 11.32 0.22
CA GLY A 61 -9.86 11.93 -1.07
C GLY A 61 -10.28 11.06 -2.25
N ARG A 62 -10.53 11.71 -3.40
CA ARG A 62 -10.57 11.05 -4.71
C ARG A 62 -9.55 11.74 -5.60
N ALA A 63 -8.38 11.15 -5.80
CA ALA A 63 -7.39 11.76 -6.69
C ALA A 63 -7.74 11.47 -8.16
N ASN A 64 -8.55 12.35 -8.75
CA ASN A 64 -8.82 12.39 -10.19
C ASN A 64 -7.89 13.38 -10.93
N LYS A 65 -6.77 13.77 -10.31
CA LYS A 65 -5.79 14.68 -10.95
C LYS A 65 -4.84 13.87 -11.82
N SER A 66 -4.55 14.37 -13.02
CA SER A 66 -3.55 13.80 -13.92
C SER A 66 -2.23 13.56 -13.17
N GLY A 67 -1.75 12.32 -13.16
CA GLY A 67 -0.53 11.91 -12.46
C GLY A 67 -0.70 11.52 -10.99
N SER A 68 -1.92 11.61 -10.44
CA SER A 68 -2.28 11.06 -9.11
C SER A 68 -3.50 10.14 -9.19
N GLU A 69 -3.85 9.68 -10.39
CA GLU A 69 -4.99 8.79 -10.64
C GLU A 69 -4.88 7.51 -9.83
N GLY A 70 -5.97 7.16 -9.12
CA GLY A 70 -6.02 5.96 -8.29
C GLY A 70 -5.27 6.07 -6.96
N SER A 71 -4.81 7.26 -6.57
CA SER A 71 -4.33 7.55 -5.22
C SER A 71 -5.43 8.20 -4.37
N HIS A 72 -5.25 8.21 -3.05
CA HIS A 72 -6.17 8.78 -2.07
C HIS A 72 -7.53 8.06 -2.07
N GLY A 73 -7.81 7.28 -1.02
CA GLY A 73 -9.09 6.58 -0.85
C GLY A 73 -9.26 5.33 -1.71
N SER A 74 -8.18 4.86 -2.32
CA SER A 74 -8.20 3.65 -3.14
C SER A 74 -8.06 2.39 -2.28
N LEU A 75 -8.67 1.28 -2.72
CA LEU A 75 -8.70 0.03 -1.95
C LEU A 75 -7.28 -0.49 -1.64
N HIS A 76 -6.33 -0.31 -2.56
CA HIS A 76 -4.95 -0.77 -2.40
C HIS A 76 -4.16 0.00 -1.33
N GLU A 77 -4.58 1.21 -0.95
CA GLU A 77 -3.94 2.01 0.11
C GLU A 77 -4.42 1.60 1.51
N THR A 78 -5.50 0.84 1.62
CA THR A 78 -6.15 0.55 2.91
C THR A 78 -5.24 -0.27 3.81
N LEU A 79 -4.69 -1.38 3.30
CA LEU A 79 -3.77 -2.23 4.08
C LEU A 79 -2.53 -1.46 4.53
N GLY A 80 -1.92 -0.66 3.63
CA GLY A 80 -0.77 0.17 3.98
C GLY A 80 -1.11 1.23 5.03
N SER A 81 -2.31 1.81 4.98
CA SER A 81 -2.77 2.79 5.97
C SER A 81 -2.96 2.15 7.35
N LEU A 82 -3.57 0.96 7.41
CA LEU A 82 -3.70 0.21 8.66
C LEU A 82 -2.33 -0.19 9.23
N ASP A 83 -1.39 -0.61 8.38
CA ASP A 83 -0.02 -0.96 8.81
C ASP A 83 0.74 0.25 9.38
N VAL A 84 0.57 1.44 8.81
CA VAL A 84 1.14 2.67 9.39
C VAL A 84 0.57 2.95 10.77
N LEU A 85 -0.75 2.88 10.94
CA LEU A 85 -1.40 3.07 12.25
C LEU A 85 -0.94 2.04 13.27
N PHE A 86 -0.81 0.78 12.86
CA PHE A 86 -0.33 -0.30 13.71
C PHE A 86 1.08 -0.03 14.21
N LYS A 87 2.00 0.39 13.33
CA LYS A 87 3.37 0.76 13.72
C LYS A 87 3.39 1.92 14.73
N LYS A 88 2.57 2.95 14.53
CA LYS A 88 2.46 4.08 15.48
C LYS A 88 1.95 3.65 16.85
N LEU A 89 0.94 2.78 16.90
CA LEU A 89 0.44 2.21 18.16
C LEU A 89 1.45 1.27 18.83
N GLN A 90 2.26 0.53 18.05
CA GLN A 90 3.35 -0.26 18.59
C GLN A 90 4.41 0.61 19.25
N GLU A 91 4.85 1.66 18.57
CA GLU A 91 5.80 2.65 19.11
C GLU A 91 5.26 3.33 20.37
N ALA A 92 3.99 3.73 20.36
CA ALA A 92 3.35 4.37 21.51
C ALA A 92 3.25 3.47 22.74
N GLY A 93 2.90 2.20 22.56
CA GLY A 93 2.85 1.27 23.70
C GLY A 93 4.23 0.88 24.19
N LYS A 94 5.23 0.71 23.31
CA LYS A 94 6.63 0.51 23.75
C LYS A 94 7.11 1.68 24.59
N PHE A 95 6.80 2.90 24.17
CA PHE A 95 7.12 4.10 24.95
C PHE A 95 6.48 4.07 26.33
N ALA A 96 5.21 3.65 26.43
CA ALA A 96 4.51 3.51 27.69
C ALA A 96 5.10 2.42 28.61
N ASP A 97 5.54 1.30 28.02
CA ASP A 97 6.20 0.21 28.74
C ASP A 97 7.59 0.62 29.27
N ASP A 98 8.34 1.40 28.48
CA ASP A 98 9.68 1.87 28.82
C ASP A 98 9.68 3.02 29.85
N HIS A 99 8.60 3.83 29.89
CA HIS A 99 8.49 5.02 30.74
C HIS A 99 7.18 5.04 31.56
N PRO A 100 6.97 4.08 32.47
CA PRO A 100 5.74 3.96 33.26
C PRO A 100 5.55 5.11 34.27
N ASP A 101 6.59 5.90 34.53
CA ASP A 101 6.57 7.09 35.38
C ASP A 101 6.11 8.35 34.64
N VAL A 102 6.18 8.37 33.31
CA VAL A 102 5.87 9.53 32.47
C VAL A 102 4.40 9.53 32.03
N VAL A 103 3.86 8.36 31.70
CA VAL A 103 2.48 8.21 31.20
C VAL A 103 1.57 7.58 32.25
N SER A 104 0.29 7.96 32.25
CA SER A 104 -0.66 7.31 33.15
C SER A 104 -1.07 5.90 32.69
N THR A 105 -1.62 5.14 33.62
CA THR A 105 -2.28 3.86 33.34
C THR A 105 -3.43 4.00 32.34
N TYR A 106 -4.14 5.13 32.35
CA TYR A 106 -5.21 5.41 31.38
C TYR A 106 -4.69 5.50 29.96
N TYR A 107 -3.53 6.13 29.75
CA TYR A 107 -2.89 6.20 28.44
C TYR A 107 -2.56 4.80 27.91
N SER A 108 -1.91 3.96 28.72
CA SER A 108 -1.55 2.58 28.33
C SER A 108 -2.79 1.77 27.95
N HIS A 109 -3.84 1.80 28.78
CA HIS A 109 -5.09 1.10 28.48
C HIS A 109 -5.78 1.61 27.21
N ALA A 110 -5.70 2.92 26.93
CA ALA A 110 -6.24 3.47 25.70
C ALA A 110 -5.48 2.98 24.45
N ILE A 111 -4.14 2.85 24.54
CA ILE A 111 -3.33 2.28 23.46
C ILE A 111 -3.68 0.80 23.23
N ASP A 112 -3.85 0.02 24.29
CA ASP A 112 -4.24 -1.38 24.18
C ASP A 112 -5.64 -1.54 23.56
N ALA A 113 -6.60 -0.73 23.98
CA ALA A 113 -7.92 -0.70 23.38
C ALA A 113 -7.87 -0.34 21.88
N ALA A 114 -7.02 0.61 21.50
CA ALA A 114 -6.82 0.98 20.09
C ALA A 114 -6.17 -0.16 19.28
N ARG A 115 -5.24 -0.91 19.86
CA ARG A 115 -4.62 -2.10 19.23
C ARG A 115 -5.65 -3.19 18.98
N ILE A 116 -6.47 -3.54 19.99
CA ILE A 116 -7.55 -4.52 19.85
C ILE A 116 -8.52 -4.11 18.73
N LYS A 117 -8.87 -2.82 18.65
CA LYS A 117 -9.72 -2.32 17.57
C LYS A 117 -9.07 -2.41 16.21
N LEU A 118 -7.76 -2.16 16.11
CA LEU A 118 -7.08 -2.27 14.83
C LEU A 118 -6.98 -3.73 14.36
N GLU A 119 -6.78 -4.67 15.27
CA GLU A 119 -6.83 -6.12 14.99
C GLU A 119 -8.19 -6.57 14.45
N GLU A 120 -9.29 -6.04 15.02
CA GLU A 120 -10.65 -6.27 14.51
C GLU A 120 -10.77 -5.82 13.04
N TYR A 121 -10.24 -4.63 12.70
CA TYR A 121 -10.24 -4.14 11.31
C TYR A 121 -9.37 -4.99 10.39
N PHE A 122 -8.20 -5.46 10.84
CA PHE A 122 -7.41 -6.41 10.05
C PHE A 122 -8.18 -7.70 9.78
N GLY A 123 -8.91 -8.22 10.77
CA GLY A 123 -9.81 -9.37 10.59
C GLY A 123 -10.86 -9.15 9.50
N LEU A 124 -11.47 -7.96 9.44
CA LEU A 124 -12.42 -7.60 8.37
C LEU A 124 -11.75 -7.51 6.99
N THR A 125 -10.52 -7.00 6.92
CA THR A 125 -9.77 -6.97 5.65
C THR A 125 -9.38 -8.36 5.16
N ASP A 126 -9.10 -9.27 6.08
CA ASP A 126 -8.76 -10.65 5.76
C ASP A 126 -9.97 -11.49 5.33
N ALA A 127 -11.17 -11.17 5.86
CA ALA A 127 -12.41 -11.80 5.44
C ALA A 127 -12.78 -11.49 3.98
N THR A 128 -12.33 -10.35 3.44
CA THR A 128 -12.65 -9.93 2.07
C THR A 128 -11.42 -10.00 1.16
N PRO A 129 -11.37 -10.90 0.16
CA PRO A 129 -10.17 -11.09 -0.66
C PRO A 129 -9.82 -9.87 -1.53
N ALA A 130 -10.77 -8.95 -1.72
CA ALA A 130 -10.60 -7.74 -2.52
C ALA A 130 -9.43 -6.85 -2.06
N TYR A 131 -9.18 -6.74 -0.75
CA TYR A 131 -8.06 -5.92 -0.23
C TYR A 131 -6.70 -6.47 -0.65
N ARG A 132 -6.50 -7.79 -0.50
CA ARG A 132 -5.27 -8.47 -0.90
C ARG A 132 -5.08 -8.44 -2.42
N CYS A 133 -6.16 -8.64 -3.18
CA CYS A 133 -6.13 -8.53 -4.63
C CYS A 133 -5.78 -7.11 -5.09
N ALA A 134 -6.37 -6.08 -4.50
CA ALA A 134 -6.10 -4.69 -4.85
C ALA A 134 -4.63 -4.32 -4.66
N VAL A 135 -4.01 -4.75 -3.55
CA VAL A 135 -2.57 -4.55 -3.31
C VAL A 135 -1.73 -5.31 -4.34
N ALA A 136 -2.07 -6.57 -4.64
CA ALA A 136 -1.33 -7.41 -5.59
C ALA A 136 -1.43 -6.90 -7.05
N LEU A 137 -2.56 -6.32 -7.42
CA LEU A 137 -2.79 -5.76 -8.76
C LEU A 137 -2.10 -4.40 -8.94
N HIS A 138 -1.78 -3.70 -7.85
CA HIS A 138 -1.12 -2.41 -7.94
C HIS A 138 0.33 -2.56 -8.46
N PRO A 139 0.71 -1.90 -9.57
CA PRO A 139 1.98 -2.15 -10.26
C PRO A 139 3.23 -1.73 -9.46
N ALA A 140 3.07 -0.83 -8.47
CA ALA A 140 4.17 -0.47 -7.57
C ALA A 140 4.42 -1.56 -6.52
N ASN A 141 3.35 -2.16 -5.99
CA ASN A 141 3.38 -3.07 -4.84
C ASN A 141 3.53 -4.52 -5.26
N LYS A 142 2.64 -5.01 -6.13
CA LYS A 142 2.56 -6.44 -6.50
C LYS A 142 2.60 -7.33 -5.25
N PHE A 143 3.21 -8.51 -5.34
CA PHE A 143 3.47 -9.36 -4.17
C PHE A 143 4.62 -8.87 -3.28
N THR A 144 5.43 -7.90 -3.75
CA THR A 144 6.59 -7.42 -2.98
C THR A 144 6.20 -6.74 -1.68
N TYR A 145 5.01 -6.12 -1.63
CA TYR A 145 4.43 -5.59 -0.39
C TYR A 145 4.35 -6.65 0.70
N PHE A 146 3.68 -7.77 0.42
CA PHE A 146 3.49 -8.84 1.40
C PHE A 146 4.82 -9.46 1.81
N GLU A 147 5.74 -9.65 0.85
CA GLU A 147 7.06 -10.22 1.13
C GLU A 147 7.89 -9.36 2.08
N LEU A 148 7.70 -8.04 2.06
CA LEU A 148 8.47 -7.11 2.87
C LEU A 148 7.83 -6.88 4.24
N GLU A 149 6.56 -6.47 4.26
CA GLU A 149 5.84 -6.13 5.48
C GLU A 149 5.55 -7.36 6.34
N TRP A 150 5.27 -8.51 5.70
CA TRP A 150 4.98 -9.76 6.41
C TRP A 150 6.15 -10.74 6.39
N SER A 151 7.37 -10.23 6.21
CA SER A 151 8.61 -11.04 6.17
C SER A 151 8.80 -11.92 7.41
N HIS A 152 8.28 -11.49 8.55
CA HIS A 152 8.30 -12.23 9.81
C HIS A 152 7.36 -13.44 9.82
N ASN A 153 6.33 -13.47 8.96
CA ASN A 153 5.37 -14.56 8.87
C ASN A 153 5.19 -15.08 7.43
N ARG A 154 5.94 -16.14 7.10
CA ARG A 154 5.89 -16.76 5.77
C ARG A 154 4.53 -17.37 5.43
N GLN A 155 3.75 -17.79 6.43
CA GLN A 155 2.42 -18.38 6.21
C GLN A 155 1.41 -17.34 5.74
N TRP A 156 1.53 -16.09 6.21
CA TRP A 156 0.68 -14.99 5.75
C TRP A 156 0.96 -14.63 4.28
N ILE A 157 2.25 -14.64 3.89
CA ILE A 157 2.66 -14.40 2.51
C ILE A 157 2.08 -15.47 1.57
N SER A 158 2.24 -16.75 1.93
CA SER A 158 1.68 -17.84 1.12
C SER A 158 0.16 -17.80 1.07
N GLY A 159 -0.49 -17.49 2.19
CA GLY A 159 -1.93 -17.30 2.27
C GLY A 159 -2.44 -16.18 1.36
N ALA A 160 -1.79 -15.01 1.35
CA ALA A 160 -2.16 -13.92 0.45
C ALA A 160 -1.96 -14.26 -1.03
N LYS A 161 -0.82 -14.88 -1.39
CA LYS A 161 -0.58 -15.34 -2.77
C LYS A 161 -1.65 -16.32 -3.23
N ARG A 162 -2.02 -17.29 -2.37
CA ARG A 162 -3.07 -18.26 -2.65
C ARG A 162 -4.42 -17.58 -2.90
N VAL A 163 -4.86 -16.69 -2.01
CA VAL A 163 -6.13 -15.97 -2.15
C VAL A 163 -6.19 -15.19 -3.47
N VAL A 164 -5.11 -14.49 -3.84
CA VAL A 164 -5.07 -13.74 -5.10
C VAL A 164 -5.15 -14.68 -6.31
N GLN A 165 -4.46 -15.83 -6.27
CA GLN A 165 -4.50 -16.83 -7.33
C GLN A 165 -5.88 -17.48 -7.46
N GLU A 166 -6.52 -17.82 -6.35
CA GLU A 166 -7.88 -18.40 -6.31
C GLU A 166 -8.91 -17.44 -6.92
N VAL A 167 -8.89 -16.17 -6.52
CA VAL A 167 -9.79 -15.15 -7.09
C VAL A 167 -9.51 -14.97 -8.58
N PHE A 168 -8.24 -14.91 -8.99
CA PHE A 168 -7.89 -14.79 -10.41
C PHE A 168 -8.39 -15.97 -11.24
N ALA A 169 -8.25 -17.20 -10.74
CA ALA A 169 -8.77 -18.40 -11.40
C ALA A 169 -10.30 -18.38 -11.54
N GLN A 170 -11.03 -17.84 -10.55
CA GLN A 170 -12.48 -17.65 -10.65
C GLN A 170 -12.85 -16.67 -11.77
N TYR A 171 -12.10 -15.57 -11.92
CA TYR A 171 -12.30 -14.63 -13.01
C TYR A 171 -11.99 -15.24 -14.38
N GLU A 172 -10.91 -16.03 -14.50
CA GLU A 172 -10.59 -16.74 -15.74
C GLU A 172 -11.69 -17.72 -16.13
N ALA A 173 -12.22 -18.48 -15.17
CA ALA A 173 -13.33 -19.41 -15.42
C ALA A 173 -14.61 -18.70 -15.85
N ALA A 174 -14.95 -17.57 -15.20
CA ALA A 174 -16.11 -16.77 -15.56
C ALA A 174 -15.99 -16.14 -16.96
N ALA A 175 -14.79 -15.67 -17.33
CA ALA A 175 -14.53 -15.14 -18.66
C ALA A 175 -14.67 -16.23 -19.73
N ALA A 176 -14.13 -17.42 -19.48
CA ALA A 176 -14.25 -18.56 -20.39
C ALA A 176 -15.71 -19.01 -20.59
N GLU A 177 -16.55 -18.89 -19.57
CA GLU A 177 -17.98 -19.20 -19.67
C GLU A 177 -18.75 -18.14 -20.47
N ALA A 178 -18.44 -16.86 -20.28
CA ALA A 178 -19.02 -15.77 -21.07
C ALA A 178 -18.69 -15.92 -22.57
N ASP A 179 -17.44 -16.25 -22.90
CA ASP A 179 -17.00 -16.48 -24.29
C ASP A 179 -17.76 -17.65 -24.95
N ARG A 180 -18.16 -18.67 -24.18
CA ARG A 180 -19.00 -19.79 -24.68
C ARG A 180 -20.43 -19.35 -24.95
N MET A 181 -21.01 -18.54 -24.06
CA MET A 181 -22.38 -18.06 -24.21
C MET A 181 -22.54 -17.10 -25.40
N ASP A 182 -21.54 -16.24 -25.65
CA ASP A 182 -21.53 -15.35 -26.82
C ASP A 182 -21.34 -16.12 -28.15
N GLY A 183 -20.74 -17.32 -28.11
CA GLY A 183 -20.59 -18.20 -29.27
C GLY A 183 -21.86 -18.96 -29.68
N VAL A 184 -22.84 -19.12 -28.77
CA VAL A 184 -24.10 -19.84 -29.06
C VAL A 184 -25.16 -18.93 -29.74
N GLY A 185 -24.95 -17.62 -29.77
CA GLY A 185 -25.85 -16.65 -30.39
C GLY A 185 -25.64 -16.41 -31.90
N GLN A 186 -24.76 -17.15 -32.57
CA GLN A 186 -24.41 -16.92 -33.99
C GLN A 186 -24.82 -18.06 -34.95
N GLU A 187 -25.57 -19.07 -34.50
CA GLU A 187 -25.91 -20.24 -35.35
C GLU A 187 -27.32 -20.24 -35.97
N GLU A 188 -28.13 -19.19 -35.85
CA GLU A 188 -29.40 -19.09 -36.58
C GLU A 188 -29.48 -17.82 -37.45
N GLU A 189 -28.89 -17.87 -38.63
CA GLU A 189 -29.27 -17.05 -39.78
C GLU A 189 -29.83 -18.01 -40.86
N PRO A 190 -31.09 -17.87 -41.30
CA PRO A 190 -31.65 -18.73 -42.34
C PRO A 190 -31.01 -18.41 -43.71
N GLU A 191 -30.64 -19.48 -44.43
CA GLU A 191 -30.21 -19.45 -45.83
C GLU A 191 -31.23 -18.73 -46.72
N GLU A 192 -30.94 -17.51 -47.20
CA GLU A 192 -31.57 -16.98 -48.41
C GLU A 192 -30.55 -16.27 -49.33
N LEU A 193 -30.22 -17.01 -50.39
CA LEU A 193 -30.05 -16.58 -51.79
C LEU A 193 -28.94 -15.58 -52.17
N GLU A 194 -28.05 -16.11 -53.00
CA GLU A 194 -26.98 -15.46 -53.75
C GLU A 194 -27.48 -14.25 -54.57
N GLU A 195 -26.86 -13.09 -54.37
CA GLU A 195 -26.74 -12.07 -55.43
C GLU A 195 -25.30 -11.53 -55.44
N GLU A 196 -24.66 -11.67 -56.60
CA GLU A 196 -23.26 -11.34 -56.84
C GLU A 196 -22.96 -9.84 -56.79
N ALA A 197 -21.67 -9.57 -56.52
CA ALA A 197 -20.87 -8.44 -56.97
C ALA A 197 -20.75 -7.21 -56.04
N ILE A 198 -19.56 -7.00 -55.48
CA ILE A 198 -18.51 -6.10 -56.02
C ILE A 198 -17.37 -6.07 -54.99
N ALA A 199 -16.13 -6.26 -55.49
CA ALA A 199 -14.90 -6.22 -54.72
C ALA A 199 -14.64 -4.86 -54.07
N ASP A 200 -14.28 -4.85 -52.78
CA ASP A 200 -13.33 -3.86 -52.25
C ASP A 200 -12.44 -4.47 -51.15
N ASN A 201 -11.15 -4.42 -51.42
CA ASN A 201 -10.10 -5.07 -50.65
C ASN A 201 -9.69 -4.15 -49.50
N SER A 202 -10.35 -4.25 -48.34
CA SER A 202 -9.84 -3.69 -47.09
C SER A 202 -9.47 -4.82 -46.13
N ILE A 203 -8.16 -5.06 -45.99
CA ILE A 203 -7.60 -6.08 -45.10
C ILE A 203 -7.98 -5.71 -43.66
N ALA A 204 -9.02 -6.36 -43.12
CA ALA A 204 -9.33 -6.33 -41.71
C ALA A 204 -8.14 -6.94 -40.95
N LEU A 205 -7.37 -6.08 -40.27
CA LEU A 205 -6.22 -6.50 -39.47
C LEU A 205 -6.69 -7.38 -38.29
N ASP A 206 -6.14 -8.60 -38.23
CA ASP A 206 -6.17 -9.57 -37.14
C ASP A 206 -6.18 -8.90 -35.74
N PRO A 207 -7.11 -9.26 -34.83
CA PRO A 207 -7.24 -8.69 -33.48
C PRO A 207 -5.93 -8.63 -32.68
N LEU A 208 -5.03 -9.60 -32.85
CA LEU A 208 -3.71 -9.62 -32.19
C LEU A 208 -2.79 -8.52 -32.70
N GLN A 209 -2.89 -8.17 -33.98
CA GLN A 209 -2.11 -7.09 -34.58
C GLN A 209 -2.62 -5.72 -34.13
N GLN A 210 -3.93 -5.58 -33.95
CA GLN A 210 -4.52 -4.37 -33.37
C GLN A 210 -4.06 -4.17 -31.91
N ALA A 211 -4.02 -5.23 -31.11
CA ALA A 211 -3.52 -5.19 -29.74
C ALA A 211 -2.03 -4.80 -29.67
N ARG A 212 -1.18 -5.32 -30.57
CA ARG A 212 0.23 -4.93 -30.69
C ARG A 212 0.40 -3.45 -31.03
N LYS A 213 -0.38 -2.93 -31.99
CA LYS A 213 -0.35 -1.50 -32.35
C LYS A 213 -0.85 -0.60 -31.21
N ARG A 214 -1.81 -1.05 -30.39
CA ARG A 214 -2.24 -0.32 -29.18
C ARG A 214 -1.12 -0.25 -28.13
N ARG A 215 -0.42 -1.36 -27.88
CA ARG A 215 0.72 -1.41 -26.95
C ARG A 215 1.89 -0.52 -27.39
N GLN A 216 2.21 -0.50 -28.69
CA GLN A 216 3.25 0.36 -29.25
C GLN A 216 2.89 1.85 -29.10
N ARG A 217 1.62 2.23 -29.33
CA ARG A 217 1.15 3.61 -29.13
C ARG A 217 1.26 4.05 -27.67
N LEU A 218 0.86 3.19 -26.72
CA LEU A 218 0.99 3.47 -25.29
C LEU A 218 2.46 3.59 -24.85
N ALA A 219 3.35 2.77 -25.41
CA ALA A 219 4.80 2.86 -25.14
C ALA A 219 5.42 4.16 -25.65
N VAL A 220 5.04 4.62 -26.85
CA VAL A 220 5.53 5.89 -27.42
C VAL A 220 5.03 7.08 -26.59
N THR A 221 3.78 7.07 -26.14
CA THR A 221 3.24 8.10 -25.24
C THR A 221 3.94 8.09 -23.88
N ALA A 222 4.25 6.92 -23.32
CA ALA A 222 5.00 6.79 -22.08
C ALA A 222 6.46 7.27 -22.21
N MET A 223 7.10 7.08 -23.37
CA MET A 223 8.47 7.57 -23.62
C MET A 223 8.51 9.09 -23.77
N SER A 224 7.49 9.71 -24.37
CA SER A 224 7.37 11.17 -24.48
C SER A 224 7.15 11.86 -23.11
N ALA A 225 6.55 11.17 -22.14
CA ALA A 225 6.29 11.69 -20.80
C ALA A 225 7.53 11.80 -19.87
N THR A 226 8.73 11.46 -20.34
CA THR A 226 9.96 11.47 -19.50
C THR A 226 10.65 12.84 -19.38
N ARG A 227 10.11 13.92 -19.97
CA ARG A 227 10.71 15.25 -19.85
C ARG A 227 10.22 15.99 -18.60
N GLY A 228 10.92 15.76 -17.49
CA GLY A 228 10.87 16.60 -16.29
C GLY A 228 10.58 15.83 -15.02
N LYS A 229 11.57 15.11 -14.48
CA LYS A 229 11.51 14.58 -13.10
C LYS A 229 11.56 15.75 -12.11
N LYS A 230 10.41 16.38 -11.84
CA LYS A 230 10.21 17.09 -10.57
C LYS A 230 10.12 16.02 -9.50
N ARG A 231 11.09 16.02 -8.59
CA ARG A 231 11.13 15.16 -7.40
C ARG A 231 9.80 15.37 -6.64
N VAL A 232 8.92 14.38 -6.69
CA VAL A 232 7.65 14.41 -5.95
C VAL A 232 8.01 14.55 -4.47
N LYS A 233 7.56 15.64 -3.87
CA LYS A 233 7.77 15.92 -2.45
C LYS A 233 6.92 14.88 -1.70
N LEU A 234 7.57 13.92 -1.05
CA LEU A 234 6.92 12.95 -0.16
C LEU A 234 6.37 13.73 1.04
N THR A 235 5.09 14.09 1.01
CA THR A 235 4.49 14.92 2.06
C THR A 235 3.65 14.13 3.05
N SER A 236 3.38 12.83 2.80
CA SER A 236 2.63 12.00 3.74
C SER A 236 3.42 10.77 4.18
N GLU A 237 3.25 10.37 5.45
CA GLU A 237 3.87 9.17 6.02
C GLU A 237 3.50 7.90 5.23
N LEU A 238 2.28 7.86 4.65
CA LEU A 238 1.89 6.77 3.76
C LEU A 238 2.72 6.76 2.48
N ASP A 239 2.96 7.93 1.85
CA ASP A 239 3.81 7.96 0.66
C ASP A 239 5.24 7.52 0.97
N GLU A 240 5.78 7.85 2.14
CA GLU A 240 7.08 7.35 2.59
C GLU A 240 7.06 5.84 2.83
N PHE A 241 6.04 5.34 3.50
CA PHE A 241 5.81 3.91 3.72
C PHE A 241 5.73 3.15 2.39
N MET A 242 4.95 3.65 1.43
CA MET A 242 4.81 3.07 0.09
C MET A 242 6.07 3.27 -0.77
N ALA A 243 6.84 4.33 -0.54
CA ALA A 243 8.12 4.52 -1.22
C ALA A 243 9.18 3.51 -0.75
N ARG A 244 9.18 3.10 0.53
CA ARG A 244 10.12 2.09 1.05
C ARG A 244 9.99 0.75 0.31
N THR A 245 8.77 0.33 -0.03
CA THR A 245 8.55 -0.89 -0.81
C THR A 245 9.09 -0.76 -2.24
N THR A 246 8.96 0.40 -2.87
CA THR A 246 9.52 0.66 -4.21
C THR A 246 11.05 0.81 -4.23
N VAL A 247 11.65 1.39 -3.19
CA VAL A 247 13.12 1.48 -3.05
C VAL A 247 13.73 0.11 -2.77
N ALA A 248 13.10 -0.70 -1.91
CA ALA A 248 13.50 -2.09 -1.70
C ALA A 248 13.43 -2.90 -3.00
N ARG A 249 12.43 -2.64 -3.87
CA ARG A 249 12.34 -3.22 -5.21
C ARG A 249 13.50 -2.79 -6.11
N LEU A 250 13.89 -1.51 -6.10
CA LEU A 250 15.05 -1.03 -6.85
C LEU A 250 16.34 -1.66 -6.32
N ILE A 251 16.53 -1.76 -5.01
CA ILE A 251 17.71 -2.39 -4.40
C ILE A 251 17.75 -3.89 -4.71
N TRP A 252 16.61 -4.59 -4.67
CA TRP A 252 16.52 -6.00 -5.01
C TRP A 252 16.74 -6.25 -6.51
N MET A 253 16.16 -5.42 -7.38
CA MET A 253 16.43 -5.45 -8.83
C MET A 253 17.88 -5.08 -9.16
N LEU A 254 18.47 -4.10 -8.47
CA LEU A 254 19.90 -3.75 -8.59
C LEU A 254 20.78 -4.90 -8.12
N ARG A 255 20.43 -5.58 -7.01
CA ARG A 255 21.12 -6.79 -6.54
C ARG A 255 21.01 -7.92 -7.53
N ILE A 256 19.85 -8.14 -8.16
CA ILE A 256 19.68 -9.15 -9.21
C ILE A 256 20.44 -8.78 -10.48
N LEU A 257 20.44 -7.50 -10.88
CA LEU A 257 21.25 -7.03 -12.01
C LEU A 257 22.76 -7.13 -11.74
N TRP A 258 23.21 -6.94 -10.49
CA TRP A 258 24.61 -7.12 -10.10
C TRP A 258 25.00 -8.59 -9.94
N SER A 259 24.11 -9.43 -9.42
CA SER A 259 24.31 -10.89 -9.32
C SER A 259 24.20 -11.59 -10.68
N GLY A 260 23.45 -11.05 -11.64
CA GLY A 260 23.35 -11.56 -13.01
C GLY A 260 24.39 -11.00 -13.99
N GLY A 261 25.15 -9.97 -13.60
CA GLY A 261 26.06 -9.23 -14.48
C GLY A 261 27.54 -9.59 -14.41
N PHE A 262 27.97 -10.50 -13.51
CA PHE A 262 29.40 -10.79 -13.28
C PHE A 262 29.77 -12.27 -13.22
N ALA A 263 28.96 -13.17 -13.77
CA ALA A 263 29.24 -14.62 -13.76
C ALA A 263 29.60 -15.23 -15.14
N MET A 264 29.59 -14.45 -16.24
CA MET A 264 29.77 -15.00 -17.60
C MET A 264 30.99 -14.45 -18.37
N HIS A 265 31.99 -13.87 -17.69
CA HIS A 265 33.23 -13.44 -18.36
C HIS A 265 34.55 -13.79 -17.66
N LEU A 266 34.52 -14.57 -16.57
CA LEU A 266 35.72 -15.03 -15.87
C LEU A 266 35.91 -16.55 -15.84
N THR A 267 34.97 -17.33 -16.37
CA THR A 267 35.10 -18.81 -16.44
C THR A 267 35.70 -19.32 -17.76
N ILE A 268 35.83 -18.47 -18.79
CA ILE A 268 36.49 -18.84 -20.07
C ILE A 268 38.00 -18.49 -20.08
N LEU A 269 38.48 -17.65 -19.16
CA LEU A 269 39.91 -17.29 -19.04
C LEU A 269 40.70 -18.14 -18.03
N SER A 270 40.05 -18.93 -17.16
CA SER A 270 40.74 -19.87 -16.25
C SER A 270 40.97 -21.28 -16.81
N CYS A 271 40.44 -21.62 -17.99
CA CYS A 271 40.60 -22.96 -18.58
C CYS A 271 41.69 -23.06 -19.67
N ARG A 272 42.36 -21.96 -20.04
CA ARG A 272 43.50 -21.97 -20.98
C ARG A 272 44.88 -21.79 -20.33
N ARG A 273 44.97 -21.62 -19.01
CA ARG A 273 46.24 -21.40 -18.28
C ARG A 273 46.77 -22.62 -17.50
N TRP A 274 46.10 -23.78 -17.60
CA TRP A 274 46.52 -25.04 -16.96
C TRP A 274 46.90 -26.16 -17.94
N ARG A 275 47.16 -25.82 -19.20
CA ARG A 275 47.63 -26.77 -20.23
C ARG A 275 48.95 -26.33 -20.91
N LEU A 276 49.76 -25.52 -20.20
CA LEU A 276 51.07 -25.02 -20.69
C LEU A 276 52.20 -25.05 -19.64
N THR A 277 52.01 -25.71 -18.49
CA THR A 277 53.06 -25.84 -17.45
C THR A 277 53.51 -27.29 -17.20
N CYS A 278 53.25 -28.21 -18.13
CA CYS A 278 53.78 -29.59 -18.10
C CYS A 278 54.81 -29.88 -19.21
N SER A 279 55.45 -28.86 -19.79
CA SER A 279 56.47 -29.06 -20.83
C SER A 279 57.68 -28.13 -20.67
N VAL A 280 58.15 -27.87 -19.45
CA VAL A 280 59.53 -27.41 -19.16
C VAL A 280 59.91 -27.92 -17.78
N ALA A 281 60.14 -29.22 -17.69
CA ALA A 281 60.87 -29.88 -16.60
C ALA A 281 61.81 -30.89 -17.26
N GLN A 282 62.74 -30.37 -18.08
CA GLN A 282 63.93 -31.08 -18.52
C GLN A 282 64.95 -30.03 -18.97
N GLN A 283 66.05 -29.97 -18.20
CA GLN A 283 67.19 -29.04 -18.23
C GLN A 283 67.05 -27.78 -17.37
#